data_AF-A0A2E1AH65-F1
#
_entry.id   AF-A0A2E1AH65-F1
#
_cell.length_a   1.000
_cell.length_b   1.000
_cell.length_c   1.000
_cell.angle_alpha   90.00
_cell.angle_beta   90.00
_cell.angle_gamma   90.00
#
_symmetry.space_group_name_H-M   'P 1'
#
loop_
_entity.id
_entity.type
_entity.pdbx_description
1 polymer ?
#
loop_
_entity_poly.entity_id
_entity_poly.type
_entity_poly.pdbx_seq_one_letter_code
_entity_poly.pdbx_strand_id
1 'polypeptide(L)'
;MKSLKSWWSIASLLLIILSFATYDVPAVEAQGYYDMPLTLYQSYPGNTAVVSGGISFFPQLTSNSFTINVPTCNAGPATIRGVFLKWYNRWRSRPGDFTTTPTWDDTLDVQINGSGYQPITADDLYTARHDGTVNRVYHRGYQVAEITSYFATNYTPGGTTTLDIQNFNLPPEPANNTENYGVGITVIYECAEFPYAETNYFSGLDWWYFMDPPGMSEYSDALCTTFASVAYARYAEVNGVFGGQANATAPFRGHVLHYLTGSGTPPTEPDPQQPIGVVVNNANSENFPPNSIWVSSLGQEWDLIEQPNTIVVDPGDTYVCIQGHSTPSSGVPQNQVGMSGDLLGTVLRIYPQQNQTPTPDTPTPTNTPTNTPTSTPTLPPGVTPTDTPTPPPGVTSTPGIRTTPQAGIQPTPMPTFVPVTELPQTGETPLMRQAIVTLGLLIAGLSILGLGGFALRHRLRR
;
A
#
# COMPACT_ATOMS: atom_id res chain seq x y z
N MET A 1 -51.72 -25.83 -53.72
CA MET A 1 -50.68 -26.71 -53.12
C MET A 1 -49.23 -26.38 -53.50
N LYS A 2 -48.94 -25.46 -54.46
CA LYS A 2 -47.55 -25.07 -54.80
C LYS A 2 -46.88 -24.06 -53.84
N SER A 3 -47.62 -23.41 -52.92
CA SER A 3 -47.05 -22.40 -52.02
C SER A 3 -46.49 -22.93 -50.69
N LEU A 4 -46.82 -24.15 -50.27
CA LEU A 4 -46.35 -24.69 -48.99
C LEU A 4 -44.84 -25.01 -48.99
N LYS A 5 -44.27 -25.44 -50.12
CA LYS A 5 -42.84 -25.79 -50.20
C LYS A 5 -41.91 -24.57 -50.03
N SER A 6 -42.35 -23.37 -50.43
CA SER A 6 -41.57 -22.14 -50.27
C SER A 6 -41.45 -21.71 -48.80
N TRP A 7 -42.44 -22.01 -47.96
CA TRP A 7 -42.45 -21.58 -46.56
C TRP A 7 -41.51 -22.40 -45.69
N TRP A 8 -41.35 -23.70 -45.99
CA TRP A 8 -40.39 -24.55 -45.27
C TRP A 8 -38.95 -24.10 -45.50
N SER A 9 -38.59 -23.69 -46.73
CA SER A 9 -37.26 -23.16 -47.02
C SER A 9 -36.97 -21.84 -46.31
N ILE A 10 -37.96 -20.95 -46.21
CA ILE A 10 -37.81 -19.68 -45.50
C ILE A 10 -37.73 -19.92 -43.99
N ALA A 11 -38.56 -20.82 -43.44
CA ALA A 11 -38.53 -21.18 -42.02
C ALA A 11 -37.20 -21.85 -41.63
N SER A 12 -36.66 -22.75 -42.47
CA SER A 12 -35.35 -23.37 -42.24
C SER A 12 -34.21 -22.36 -42.32
N LEU A 13 -34.24 -21.42 -43.27
CA LEU A 13 -33.23 -20.36 -43.36
C LEU A 13 -33.29 -19.42 -42.15
N LEU A 14 -34.51 -19.06 -41.70
CA LEU A 14 -34.70 -18.28 -40.48
C LEU A 14 -34.24 -19.03 -39.23
N LEU A 15 -34.45 -20.35 -39.15
CA LEU A 15 -33.96 -21.17 -38.04
C LEU A 15 -32.44 -21.25 -38.02
N ILE A 16 -31.81 -21.34 -39.19
CA ILE A 16 -30.36 -21.34 -39.35
C ILE A 16 -29.80 -19.96 -38.96
N ILE A 17 -30.38 -18.86 -39.45
CA ILE A 17 -29.97 -17.51 -39.09
C ILE A 17 -30.20 -17.24 -37.59
N LEU A 18 -31.33 -17.70 -37.01
CA LEU A 18 -31.54 -17.64 -35.57
C LEU A 18 -30.51 -18.46 -34.81
N SER A 19 -30.13 -19.64 -35.29
CA SER A 19 -29.11 -20.47 -34.63
C SER A 19 -27.72 -19.83 -34.68
N PHE A 20 -27.42 -19.01 -35.69
CA PHE A 20 -26.20 -18.20 -35.73
C PHE A 20 -26.31 -16.90 -34.92
N ALA A 21 -27.51 -16.32 -34.79
CA ALA A 21 -27.76 -15.12 -33.98
C ALA A 21 -27.93 -15.40 -32.48
N THR A 22 -28.22 -16.65 -32.07
CA THR A 22 -28.23 -17.10 -30.67
C THR A 22 -26.95 -17.80 -30.26
N TYR A 23 -26.02 -18.02 -31.19
CA TYR A 23 -24.61 -18.28 -30.88
C TYR A 23 -23.91 -16.93 -30.66
N ASP A 24 -24.45 -16.12 -29.74
CA ASP A 24 -23.55 -15.43 -28.83
C ASP A 24 -22.85 -16.58 -28.09
N VAL A 25 -21.74 -17.06 -28.66
CA VAL A 25 -20.65 -17.55 -27.81
C VAL A 25 -20.57 -16.44 -26.79
N PRO A 26 -20.88 -16.68 -25.50
CA PRO A 26 -20.68 -15.64 -24.52
C PRO A 26 -19.28 -15.17 -24.84
N ALA A 27 -19.14 -13.91 -25.26
CA ALA A 27 -17.83 -13.29 -25.24
C ALA A 27 -17.41 -13.66 -23.82
N VAL A 28 -16.41 -14.55 -23.72
CA VAL A 28 -15.79 -14.81 -22.43
C VAL A 28 -15.39 -13.40 -22.10
N GLU A 29 -16.18 -12.72 -21.26
CA GLU A 29 -15.86 -11.40 -20.76
C GLU A 29 -14.46 -11.65 -20.27
N ALA A 30 -13.49 -11.12 -21.03
CA ALA A 30 -12.09 -11.32 -20.77
C ALA A 30 -11.99 -10.92 -19.31
N GLN A 31 -11.79 -11.93 -18.44
CA GLN A 31 -12.05 -11.77 -17.02
C GLN A 31 -11.23 -10.55 -16.62
N GLY A 32 -11.95 -9.46 -16.32
CA GLY A 32 -11.37 -8.14 -16.29
C GLY A 32 -10.14 -8.16 -15.43
N TYR A 33 -9.09 -7.49 -15.88
CA TYR A 33 -7.95 -7.19 -15.02
C TYR A 33 -8.49 -6.38 -13.85
N TYR A 34 -8.65 -7.03 -12.69
CA TYR A 34 -9.09 -6.36 -11.48
C TYR A 34 -7.83 -5.99 -10.70
N ASP A 35 -7.36 -4.77 -10.94
CA ASP A 35 -6.63 -4.05 -9.90
C ASP A 35 -7.53 -3.97 -8.66
N MET A 36 -6.96 -4.19 -7.48
CA MET A 36 -7.70 -4.07 -6.22
C MET A 36 -7.13 -2.88 -5.47
N PRO A 37 -7.70 -1.69 -5.66
CA PRO A 37 -7.18 -0.47 -5.05
C PRO A 37 -6.99 -0.66 -3.56
N LEU A 38 -5.97 0.01 -3.04
CA LEU A 38 -5.81 0.13 -1.61
C LEU A 38 -7.03 0.83 -1.00
N THR A 39 -7.72 0.11 -0.11
CA THR A 39 -8.85 0.64 0.64
C THR A 39 -8.45 0.89 2.09
N LEU A 40 -9.10 1.86 2.73
CA LEU A 40 -8.88 2.13 4.15
C LEU A 40 -9.33 0.91 4.94
N TYR A 41 -8.38 0.24 5.59
CA TYR A 41 -8.65 -0.91 6.43
C TYR A 41 -8.93 -0.45 7.86
N GLN A 42 -8.06 0.38 8.44
CA GLN A 42 -8.23 0.88 9.81
C GLN A 42 -7.55 2.23 10.03
N SER A 43 -8.10 3.02 10.95
CA SER A 43 -7.56 4.33 11.34
C SER A 43 -7.24 4.37 12.84
N TYR A 44 -6.10 4.97 13.16
CA TYR A 44 -5.53 5.08 14.51
C TYR A 44 -5.20 6.53 14.84
N PRO A 45 -6.19 7.33 15.28
CA PRO A 45 -5.92 8.64 15.85
C PRO A 45 -5.15 8.49 17.18
N GLY A 46 -4.13 9.32 17.38
CA GLY A 46 -3.38 9.38 18.64
C GLY A 46 -1.94 9.80 18.45
N ASN A 47 -1.13 9.63 19.50
CA ASN A 47 0.30 9.94 19.45
C ASN A 47 1.06 8.73 18.88
N THR A 48 0.71 8.36 17.65
CA THR A 48 1.13 7.11 17.02
C THR A 48 2.43 7.25 16.24
N ALA A 49 3.11 6.13 16.02
CA ALA A 49 4.22 5.94 15.08
C ALA A 49 4.11 4.54 14.44
N VAL A 50 4.92 4.28 13.41
CA VAL A 50 4.86 3.06 12.62
C VAL A 50 6.24 2.44 12.51
N VAL A 51 6.31 1.12 12.58
CA VAL A 51 7.49 0.34 12.17
C VAL A 51 7.04 -0.86 11.35
N SER A 52 7.79 -1.17 10.30
CA SER A 52 7.51 -2.30 9.42
C SER A 52 8.74 -3.19 9.29
N GLY A 53 8.52 -4.46 8.97
CA GLY A 53 9.56 -5.44 8.70
C GLY A 53 9.03 -6.55 7.81
N GLY A 54 9.91 -7.41 7.30
CA GLY A 54 9.50 -8.58 6.53
C GLY A 54 10.67 -9.30 5.89
N ILE A 55 10.33 -10.34 5.15
CA ILE A 55 11.29 -11.23 4.48
C ILE A 55 10.69 -11.77 3.18
N SER A 56 11.57 -11.93 2.19
CA SER A 56 11.26 -12.69 0.97
C SER A 56 11.66 -14.16 1.15
N PHE A 57 10.83 -15.05 0.61
CA PHE A 57 11.03 -16.50 0.65
C PHE A 57 11.54 -17.07 -0.69
N PHE A 58 11.89 -16.20 -1.63
CA PHE A 58 12.40 -16.61 -2.94
C PHE A 58 13.76 -17.34 -2.83
N PRO A 59 14.02 -18.39 -3.64
CA PRO A 59 13.11 -18.99 -4.62
C PRO A 59 12.24 -20.14 -4.10
N GLN A 60 12.51 -20.74 -2.93
CA GLN A 60 11.89 -22.00 -2.52
C GLN A 60 11.83 -22.22 -1.00
N LEU A 61 11.84 -21.15 -0.18
CA LEU A 61 11.63 -21.30 1.25
C LEU A 61 10.12 -21.25 1.55
N THR A 62 9.63 -22.11 2.43
CA THR A 62 8.26 -22.01 2.98
C THR A 62 8.26 -21.65 4.47
N SER A 63 9.45 -21.41 5.00
CA SER A 63 9.69 -21.00 6.38
C SER A 63 10.99 -20.22 6.51
N ASN A 64 11.00 -19.24 7.42
CA ASN A 64 12.14 -18.40 7.76
C ASN A 64 11.73 -17.44 8.88
N SER A 65 12.71 -16.74 9.45
CA SER A 65 12.47 -15.71 10.46
C SER A 65 12.98 -14.34 10.02
N PHE A 66 12.36 -13.30 10.57
CA PHE A 66 12.81 -11.93 10.46
C PHE A 66 12.61 -11.18 11.78
N THR A 67 13.22 -10.01 11.91
CA THR A 67 13.20 -9.24 13.14
C THR A 67 12.58 -7.87 12.95
N ILE A 68 11.91 -7.38 13.99
CA ILE A 68 11.42 -6.00 14.08
C ILE A 68 11.77 -5.40 15.45
N ASN A 69 12.07 -4.10 15.48
CA ASN A 69 12.40 -3.38 16.70
C ASN A 69 11.30 -2.33 16.94
N VAL A 70 10.47 -2.52 17.96
CA VAL A 70 9.52 -1.49 18.43
C VAL A 70 10.21 -0.69 19.53
N PRO A 71 10.53 0.61 19.33
CA PRO A 71 11.20 1.42 20.33
C PRO A 71 10.40 1.53 21.63
N THR A 72 11.11 1.72 22.76
CA THR A 72 10.49 2.17 24.01
C THR A 72 10.18 3.65 23.94
N CYS A 73 9.06 4.05 24.53
CA CYS A 73 8.77 5.44 24.80
C CYS A 73 9.60 5.95 25.99
N ASN A 74 9.71 7.28 26.13
CA ASN A 74 10.32 7.94 27.29
C ASN A 74 9.63 7.54 28.61
N ALA A 75 8.32 7.28 28.57
CA ALA A 75 7.52 6.88 29.72
C ALA A 75 7.48 5.36 29.98
N GLY A 76 8.14 4.54 29.15
CA GLY A 76 8.15 3.08 29.28
C GLY A 76 7.85 2.34 27.98
N PRO A 77 7.37 1.08 28.04
CA PRO A 77 6.97 0.31 26.86
C PRO A 77 5.93 1.04 26.02
N ALA A 78 6.03 0.93 24.69
CA ALA A 78 5.03 1.46 23.79
C ALA A 78 3.70 0.76 23.92
N THR A 79 2.60 1.50 23.73
CA THR A 79 1.27 0.90 23.64
C THR A 79 1.05 0.43 22.20
N ILE A 80 0.90 -0.88 22.00
CA ILE A 80 0.61 -1.43 20.67
C ILE A 80 -0.85 -1.12 20.33
N ARG A 81 -1.08 -0.42 19.21
CA ARG A 81 -2.40 0.01 18.77
C ARG A 81 -2.95 -0.88 17.65
N GLY A 82 -2.09 -1.31 16.74
CA GLY A 82 -2.45 -2.17 15.61
C GLY A 82 -1.25 -2.95 15.10
N VAL A 83 -1.44 -4.22 14.77
CA VAL A 83 -0.39 -5.06 14.18
C VAL A 83 -0.96 -5.87 13.04
N PHE A 84 -0.48 -5.59 11.84
CA PHE A 84 -0.95 -6.22 10.62
C PHE A 84 0.15 -7.12 10.07
N LEU A 85 -0.08 -8.42 10.17
CA LEU A 85 0.70 -9.40 9.44
C LEU A 85 0.16 -9.48 8.03
N LYS A 86 1.06 -9.50 7.06
CA LYS A 86 0.70 -9.56 5.65
C LYS A 86 1.60 -10.52 4.90
N TRP A 87 1.03 -11.23 3.96
CA TRP A 87 1.79 -12.09 3.07
C TRP A 87 1.30 -11.93 1.65
N TYR A 88 2.23 -12.19 0.74
CA TYR A 88 2.03 -11.99 -0.67
C TYR A 88 2.51 -13.22 -1.40
N ASN A 89 1.66 -13.69 -2.29
CA ASN A 89 1.90 -14.81 -3.16
C ASN A 89 1.80 -14.36 -4.59
N ARG A 90 2.79 -14.74 -5.39
CA ARG A 90 2.69 -14.63 -6.82
C ARG A 90 3.05 -15.93 -7.48
N TRP A 91 2.15 -16.31 -8.37
CA TRP A 91 2.29 -17.48 -9.19
C TRP A 91 2.28 -17.09 -10.66
N ARG A 92 3.03 -17.84 -11.44
CA ARG A 92 3.10 -17.68 -12.88
C ARG A 92 2.77 -19.03 -13.50
N SER A 93 1.93 -19.05 -14.52
CA SER A 93 1.53 -20.26 -15.25
C SER A 93 1.51 -20.00 -16.76
N ARG A 94 1.42 -21.04 -17.60
CA ARG A 94 1.13 -20.84 -19.03
C ARG A 94 -0.38 -20.80 -19.27
N PRO A 95 -0.85 -20.05 -20.29
CA PRO A 95 -2.24 -20.10 -20.72
C PRO A 95 -2.66 -21.55 -21.00
N GLY A 96 -3.72 -22.00 -20.32
CA GLY A 96 -4.23 -23.36 -20.45
C GLY A 96 -3.65 -24.38 -19.46
N ASP A 97 -2.60 -24.06 -18.71
CA ASP A 97 -2.10 -24.95 -17.63
C ASP A 97 -3.13 -25.09 -16.49
N PHE A 98 -3.99 -24.08 -16.33
CA PHE A 98 -5.02 -24.07 -15.30
C PHE A 98 -6.40 -23.79 -15.88
N THR A 99 -7.33 -24.67 -15.54
CA THR A 99 -8.77 -24.43 -15.71
C THR A 99 -9.39 -23.76 -14.49
N THR A 100 -8.66 -23.65 -13.38
CA THR A 100 -9.12 -23.10 -12.09
C THR A 100 -8.09 -22.15 -11.49
N THR A 101 -8.56 -21.05 -10.90
CA THR A 101 -7.74 -20.14 -10.08
C THR A 101 -7.01 -20.92 -8.98
N PRO A 102 -5.72 -20.64 -8.68
CA PRO A 102 -5.06 -21.22 -7.51
C PRO A 102 -5.91 -21.02 -6.25
N THR A 103 -5.96 -22.05 -5.42
CA THR A 103 -6.35 -21.87 -4.02
C THR A 103 -5.14 -21.33 -3.29
N TRP A 104 -5.24 -20.10 -2.81
CA TRP A 104 -4.20 -19.49 -1.99
C TRP A 104 -4.32 -19.97 -0.56
N ASP A 105 -3.19 -20.20 0.09
CA ASP A 105 -3.18 -20.38 1.54
C ASP A 105 -3.52 -19.06 2.22
N ASP A 106 -4.63 -19.08 2.93
CA ASP A 106 -5.10 -18.01 3.81
C ASP A 106 -4.67 -18.26 5.25
N THR A 107 -3.83 -19.27 5.50
CA THR A 107 -3.24 -19.58 6.79
C THR A 107 -1.72 -19.58 6.75
N LEU A 108 -1.09 -19.25 7.88
CA LEU A 108 0.33 -19.52 8.11
C LEU A 108 0.58 -19.62 9.62
N ASP A 109 1.63 -20.33 10.01
CA ASP A 109 2.00 -20.45 11.42
C ASP A 109 3.04 -19.38 11.78
N VAL A 110 2.77 -18.62 12.85
CA VAL A 110 3.67 -17.59 13.38
C VAL A 110 4.12 -17.95 14.78
N GLN A 111 5.39 -17.75 15.06
CA GLN A 111 5.95 -17.74 16.41
C GLN A 111 6.63 -16.40 16.68
N ILE A 112 6.33 -15.75 17.81
CA ILE A 112 6.94 -14.48 18.23
C ILE A 112 7.83 -14.75 19.44
N ASN A 113 9.13 -14.44 19.34
CA ASN A 113 10.09 -14.63 20.43
C ASN A 113 10.06 -16.04 21.09
N GLY A 114 9.76 -17.08 20.31
CA GLY A 114 9.69 -18.45 20.82
C GLY A 114 8.38 -18.82 21.53
N SER A 115 7.31 -18.01 21.45
CA SER A 115 6.01 -18.20 22.14
C SER A 115 5.20 -19.45 21.75
N GLY A 116 5.79 -20.41 21.06
CA GLY A 116 5.07 -21.46 20.34
C GLY A 116 4.38 -20.93 19.07
N TYR A 117 4.27 -21.80 18.06
CA TYR A 117 3.58 -21.48 16.81
C TYR A 117 2.08 -21.34 17.03
N GLN A 118 1.49 -20.31 16.44
CA GLN A 118 0.06 -20.07 16.37
C GLN A 118 -0.36 -20.00 14.90
N PRO A 119 -1.40 -20.76 14.49
CA PRO A 119 -1.98 -20.59 13.16
C PRO A 119 -2.68 -19.24 13.08
N ILE A 120 -2.30 -18.44 12.09
CA ILE A 120 -2.91 -17.16 11.76
C ILE A 120 -3.67 -17.32 10.45
N THR A 121 -4.95 -16.99 10.47
CA THR A 121 -5.80 -16.94 9.27
C THR A 121 -5.95 -15.50 8.82
N ALA A 122 -5.95 -15.27 7.51
CA ALA A 122 -6.19 -13.95 6.93
C ALA A 122 -7.59 -13.44 7.30
N ASP A 123 -7.68 -12.17 7.69
CA ASP A 123 -8.96 -11.48 7.83
C ASP A 123 -9.51 -11.12 6.44
N ASP A 124 -8.61 -10.72 5.53
CA ASP A 124 -8.95 -10.40 4.14
C ASP A 124 -7.97 -11.07 3.16
N LEU A 125 -8.53 -11.48 2.01
CA LEU A 125 -7.82 -12.09 0.89
C LEU A 125 -8.13 -11.32 -0.39
N TYR A 126 -7.07 -10.80 -1.01
CA TYR A 126 -7.10 -10.09 -2.28
C TYR A 126 -6.47 -10.99 -3.35
N THR A 127 -7.18 -11.25 -4.44
CA THR A 127 -6.66 -12.09 -5.52
C THR A 127 -6.76 -11.41 -6.87
N ALA A 128 -5.65 -11.27 -7.58
CA ALA A 128 -5.65 -10.74 -8.95
C ALA A 128 -5.19 -11.80 -9.94
N ARG A 129 -5.75 -11.73 -11.15
CA ARG A 129 -5.30 -12.49 -12.30
C ARG A 129 -4.94 -11.54 -13.42
N HIS A 130 -3.81 -11.81 -14.05
CA HIS A 130 -3.37 -11.12 -15.24
C HIS A 130 -2.96 -12.10 -16.31
N ASP A 131 -3.71 -12.09 -17.40
CA ASP A 131 -3.29 -12.73 -18.63
C ASP A 131 -2.24 -11.83 -19.29
N GLY A 132 -0.96 -12.15 -19.10
CA GLY A 132 0.13 -11.43 -19.76
C GLY A 132 0.21 -11.77 -21.24
N THR A 133 1.41 -11.67 -21.83
CA THR A 133 1.65 -12.12 -23.22
C THR A 133 1.18 -13.56 -23.45
N VAL A 134 0.99 -13.96 -24.73
CA VAL A 134 0.47 -15.26 -25.22
C VAL A 134 0.93 -16.56 -24.53
N ASN A 135 1.94 -16.51 -23.67
CA ASN A 135 2.51 -17.67 -22.96
C ASN A 135 2.55 -17.52 -21.43
N ARG A 136 1.93 -16.49 -20.82
CA ARG A 136 2.01 -16.29 -19.36
C ARG A 136 0.70 -15.79 -18.76
N VAL A 137 0.24 -16.43 -17.69
CA VAL A 137 -0.76 -15.92 -16.76
C VAL A 137 -0.08 -15.70 -15.41
N TYR A 138 -0.36 -14.58 -14.77
CA TYR A 138 0.11 -14.24 -13.44
C TYR A 138 -1.07 -14.24 -12.49
N HIS A 139 -0.95 -15.00 -11.41
CA HIS A 139 -1.91 -14.98 -10.32
C HIS A 139 -1.23 -14.37 -9.10
N ARG A 140 -1.95 -13.52 -8.39
CA ARG A 140 -1.47 -12.88 -7.17
C ARG A 140 -2.46 -13.13 -6.05
N GLY A 141 -1.94 -13.37 -4.86
CA GLY A 141 -2.66 -13.40 -3.61
C GLY A 141 -1.99 -12.41 -2.66
N TYR A 142 -2.78 -11.57 -2.02
CA TYR A 142 -2.33 -10.76 -0.90
C TYR A 142 -3.29 -10.98 0.25
N GLN A 143 -2.72 -11.21 1.41
CA GLN A 143 -3.45 -11.55 2.61
C GLN A 143 -3.02 -10.62 3.73
N VAL A 144 -3.97 -10.26 4.58
CA VAL A 144 -3.72 -9.46 5.77
C VAL A 144 -4.46 -10.05 6.96
N ALA A 145 -3.81 -10.08 8.12
CA ALA A 145 -4.39 -10.47 9.40
C ALA A 145 -3.98 -9.48 10.50
N GLU A 146 -4.92 -9.06 11.33
CA GLU A 146 -4.68 -8.28 12.54
C GLU A 146 -4.29 -9.22 13.70
N ILE A 147 -3.01 -9.17 14.12
CA ILE A 147 -2.46 -10.00 15.19
C ILE A 147 -2.09 -9.18 16.44
N THR A 148 -2.76 -8.04 16.65
CA THR A 148 -2.47 -7.06 17.71
C THR A 148 -2.33 -7.70 19.09
N SER A 149 -3.30 -8.50 19.51
CA SER A 149 -3.30 -9.15 20.84
C SER A 149 -2.17 -10.18 20.99
N TYR A 150 -1.88 -10.95 19.94
CA TYR A 150 -0.83 -11.97 19.96
C TYR A 150 0.56 -11.30 20.00
N PHE A 151 0.78 -10.28 19.18
CA PHE A 151 2.03 -9.53 19.17
C PHE A 151 2.27 -8.77 20.49
N ALA A 152 1.27 -8.03 20.99
CA ALA A 152 1.37 -7.25 22.22
C ALA A 152 1.75 -8.11 23.46
N THR A 153 1.36 -9.39 23.47
CA THR A 153 1.70 -10.32 24.56
C THR A 153 3.14 -10.84 24.48
N ASN A 154 3.72 -10.93 23.28
CA ASN A 154 4.95 -11.69 23.04
C ASN A 154 6.14 -10.84 22.56
N TYR A 155 5.94 -9.57 22.21
CA TYR A 155 7.03 -8.70 21.74
C TYR A 155 7.99 -8.28 22.87
N THR A 156 9.17 -7.80 22.50
CA THR A 156 10.18 -7.26 23.44
C THR A 156 10.26 -5.74 23.31
N PRO A 157 9.69 -4.95 24.26
CA PRO A 157 9.73 -3.49 24.20
C PRO A 157 11.17 -2.94 24.17
N GLY A 158 11.48 -2.11 23.17
CA GLY A 158 12.80 -1.49 23.00
C GLY A 158 13.91 -2.47 22.61
N GLY A 159 13.58 -3.74 22.41
CA GLY A 159 14.48 -4.79 21.97
C GLY A 159 14.06 -5.37 20.63
N THR A 160 14.82 -6.38 20.21
CA THR A 160 14.53 -7.13 18.99
C THR A 160 13.46 -8.16 19.22
N THR A 161 12.39 -8.08 18.42
CA THR A 161 11.33 -9.08 18.36
C THR A 161 11.54 -9.92 17.11
N THR A 162 11.73 -11.23 17.30
CA THR A 162 11.88 -12.19 16.19
C THR A 162 10.52 -12.80 15.87
N LEU A 163 10.18 -12.81 14.58
CA LEU A 163 9.03 -13.51 14.02
C LEU A 163 9.54 -14.67 13.20
N ASP A 164 9.14 -15.89 13.56
CA ASP A 164 9.43 -17.11 12.82
C ASP A 164 8.15 -17.58 12.13
N ILE A 165 8.25 -17.83 10.81
CA ILE A 165 7.12 -18.14 9.94
C ILE A 165 7.28 -19.57 9.42
N GLN A 166 6.20 -20.36 9.49
CA GLN A 166 6.14 -21.73 8.99
C GLN A 166 4.82 -22.04 8.30
N ASN A 167 4.78 -23.22 7.68
CA ASN A 167 3.59 -23.81 7.06
C ASN A 167 2.94 -22.90 6.03
N PHE A 168 3.77 -22.16 5.30
CA PHE A 168 3.34 -21.41 4.14
C PHE A 168 3.03 -22.40 3.01
N ASN A 169 1.76 -22.76 2.82
CA ASN A 169 1.36 -23.75 1.83
C ASN A 169 1.33 -23.10 0.45
N LEU A 170 2.25 -23.53 -0.41
CA LEU A 170 2.29 -23.08 -1.78
C LEU A 170 1.37 -23.95 -2.63
N PRO A 171 0.66 -23.38 -3.62
CA PRO A 171 -0.04 -24.18 -4.62
C PRO A 171 0.93 -25.23 -5.20
N PRO A 172 0.52 -26.50 -5.36
CA PRO A 172 1.42 -27.53 -5.86
C PRO A 172 1.98 -27.16 -7.24
N GLU A 173 3.31 -27.11 -7.33
CA GLU A 173 4.09 -26.58 -8.44
C GLU A 173 3.87 -27.38 -9.75
N PRO A 174 3.58 -26.73 -10.89
CA PRO A 174 3.98 -27.22 -12.20
C PRO A 174 5.48 -27.00 -12.34
N ALA A 175 6.22 -28.03 -12.79
CA ALA A 175 7.68 -28.17 -12.78
C ALA A 175 8.55 -27.08 -13.49
N ASN A 176 8.07 -25.87 -13.73
CA ASN A 176 8.76 -24.81 -14.47
C ASN A 176 8.42 -23.36 -14.03
N ASN A 177 7.82 -23.15 -12.86
CA ASN A 177 7.34 -21.84 -12.45
C ASN A 177 8.22 -21.17 -11.39
N THR A 178 8.50 -19.88 -11.60
CA THR A 178 9.11 -19.02 -10.58
C THR A 178 8.01 -18.55 -9.66
N GLU A 179 8.11 -18.98 -8.42
CA GLU A 179 7.17 -18.77 -7.36
C GLU A 179 7.76 -17.78 -6.36
N ASN A 180 6.98 -16.75 -6.06
CA ASN A 180 7.48 -15.54 -5.44
C ASN A 180 6.63 -15.20 -4.22
N TYR A 181 7.27 -15.15 -3.06
CA TYR A 181 6.56 -14.99 -1.79
C TYR A 181 7.31 -14.11 -0.81
N GLY A 182 6.54 -13.44 0.04
CA GLY A 182 7.06 -12.69 1.16
C GLY A 182 6.03 -12.57 2.27
N VAL A 183 6.52 -12.41 3.48
CA VAL A 183 5.73 -12.10 4.66
C VAL A 183 6.33 -10.87 5.29
N GLY A 184 5.49 -9.99 5.81
CA GLY A 184 5.94 -8.92 6.65
C GLY A 184 4.88 -8.47 7.61
N ILE A 185 5.25 -7.46 8.39
CA ILE A 185 4.46 -6.97 9.49
C ILE A 185 4.52 -5.44 9.49
N THR A 186 3.42 -4.83 9.91
CA THR A 186 3.35 -3.40 10.19
C THR A 186 2.79 -3.22 11.59
N VAL A 187 3.55 -2.54 12.45
CA VAL A 187 3.20 -2.27 13.83
C VAL A 187 2.95 -0.78 13.99
N ILE A 188 1.73 -0.44 14.38
CA ILE A 188 1.32 0.90 14.79
C ILE A 188 1.32 0.92 16.32
N TYR A 189 2.12 1.81 16.89
CA TYR A 189 2.31 1.93 18.34
C TYR A 189 2.18 3.38 18.78
N GLU A 190 1.91 3.60 20.06
CA GLU A 190 1.68 4.92 20.64
C GLU A 190 2.67 5.21 21.77
N CYS A 191 3.21 6.43 21.75
CA CYS A 191 4.04 7.01 22.78
C CYS A 191 3.60 8.45 23.05
N ALA A 192 3.55 8.86 24.32
CA ALA A 192 3.05 10.18 24.71
C ALA A 192 3.85 11.36 24.12
N GLU A 193 5.13 11.15 23.81
CA GLU A 193 6.03 12.15 23.24
C GLU A 193 5.85 12.38 21.73
N PHE A 194 5.19 11.47 21.00
CA PHE A 194 4.96 11.67 19.57
C PHE A 194 3.92 12.77 19.34
N PRO A 195 3.98 13.50 18.21
CA PRO A 195 2.88 14.40 17.86
C PRO A 195 1.60 13.58 17.62
N TYR A 196 0.46 14.19 17.92
CA TYR A 196 -0.83 13.62 17.54
C TYR A 196 -0.90 13.50 16.01
N ALA A 197 -1.29 12.32 15.53
CA ALA A 197 -1.35 11.96 14.13
C ALA A 197 -2.67 11.25 13.80
N GLU A 198 -3.12 11.42 12.56
CA GLU A 198 -4.09 10.51 11.93
C GLU A 198 -3.28 9.46 11.16
N THR A 199 -3.28 8.22 11.65
CA THR A 199 -2.56 7.11 11.05
C THR A 199 -3.53 6.13 10.41
N ASN A 200 -3.50 6.03 9.09
CA ASN A 200 -4.40 5.20 8.31
C ASN A 200 -3.64 4.02 7.72
N TYR A 201 -4.08 2.80 8.04
CA TYR A 201 -3.60 1.56 7.42
C TYR A 201 -4.53 1.19 6.26
N PHE A 202 -3.95 0.96 5.10
CA PHE A 202 -4.64 0.60 3.86
C PHE A 202 -4.22 -0.81 3.43
N SER A 203 -5.19 -1.60 3.01
CA SER A 203 -4.97 -2.94 2.46
C SER A 203 -5.60 -3.04 1.08
N GLY A 204 -5.06 -3.93 0.27
CA GLY A 204 -5.40 -4.07 -1.13
C GLY A 204 -4.20 -4.59 -1.88
N LEU A 205 -4.41 -4.87 -3.15
CA LEU A 205 -3.38 -5.31 -4.06
C LEU A 205 -3.41 -4.36 -5.24
N ASP A 206 -2.80 -3.20 -5.02
CA ASP A 206 -2.67 -2.14 -6.01
C ASP A 206 -1.48 -2.46 -6.90
N TRP A 207 -1.77 -2.94 -8.11
CA TRP A 207 -0.83 -3.65 -8.96
C TRP A 207 -0.65 -3.00 -10.34
N TRP A 208 0.58 -2.98 -10.84
CA TRP A 208 0.93 -2.39 -12.13
C TRP A 208 1.87 -3.26 -13.02
N TYR A 209 1.77 -3.13 -14.35
CA TYR A 209 2.62 -3.82 -15.34
C TYR A 209 3.16 -2.88 -16.44
N PHE A 210 4.45 -3.00 -16.78
CA PHE A 210 5.13 -2.14 -17.76
C PHE A 210 4.94 -2.54 -19.25
N MET A 211 4.51 -3.77 -19.57
CA MET A 211 4.64 -4.30 -20.96
C MET A 211 3.34 -4.51 -21.74
N ASP A 212 2.20 -3.96 -21.31
CA ASP A 212 0.97 -4.04 -22.12
C ASP A 212 0.81 -2.85 -23.09
N PRO A 213 0.03 -3.00 -24.18
CA PRO A 213 -0.16 -1.94 -25.16
C PRO A 213 -0.61 -0.63 -24.47
N PRO A 214 -0.32 0.54 -25.06
CA PRO A 214 -0.36 1.89 -24.45
C PRO A 214 -1.76 2.39 -24.03
N GLY A 215 -2.54 1.58 -23.33
CA GLY A 215 -3.95 1.82 -23.03
C GLY A 215 -4.49 1.06 -21.80
N MET A 216 -3.66 0.34 -21.05
CA MET A 216 -3.92 0.06 -19.63
C MET A 216 -2.96 0.95 -18.83
N SER A 217 -3.51 1.82 -17.99
CA SER A 217 -2.83 3.01 -17.45
C SER A 217 -1.48 2.68 -16.83
N GLU A 218 -0.50 3.54 -17.08
CA GLU A 218 0.90 3.36 -16.68
C GLU A 218 1.12 3.43 -15.15
N TYR A 219 0.04 3.46 -14.36
CA TYR A 219 0.04 3.77 -12.94
C TYR A 219 -0.99 2.95 -12.15
N SER A 220 -0.66 2.72 -10.87
CA SER A 220 -1.51 2.12 -9.85
C SER A 220 -2.66 3.07 -9.48
N ASP A 221 -3.68 2.62 -8.74
CA ASP A 221 -4.74 3.51 -8.27
C ASP A 221 -4.21 4.58 -7.31
N ALA A 222 -4.85 5.75 -7.36
CA ALA A 222 -4.51 6.88 -6.49
C ALA A 222 -5.02 6.62 -5.08
N LEU A 223 -4.12 6.37 -4.14
CA LEU A 223 -4.49 6.26 -2.73
C LEU A 223 -4.51 7.66 -2.08
N CYS A 224 -5.70 8.20 -1.86
CA CYS A 224 -5.90 9.52 -1.25
C CYS A 224 -6.45 9.44 0.17
N THR A 225 -5.88 10.25 1.07
CA THR A 225 -6.49 10.58 2.38
C THR A 225 -6.89 12.05 2.39
N THR A 226 -8.10 12.33 2.88
CA THR A 226 -8.58 13.70 3.11
C THR A 226 -8.52 14.06 4.58
N PHE A 227 -8.35 15.34 4.87
CA PHE A 227 -8.28 15.89 6.21
C PHE A 227 -8.76 17.34 6.23
N ALA A 228 -9.12 17.85 7.41
CA ALA A 228 -9.53 19.23 7.56
C ALA A 228 -8.41 20.21 7.18
N SER A 229 -8.74 21.30 6.48
CA SER A 229 -7.79 22.38 6.20
C SER A 229 -7.33 23.04 7.51
N VAL A 230 -6.04 23.36 7.62
CA VAL A 230 -5.47 24.07 8.77
C VAL A 230 -4.45 25.12 8.31
N ALA A 231 -4.18 26.10 9.18
CA ALA A 231 -3.32 27.25 8.88
C ALA A 231 -1.81 26.98 9.03
N TYR A 232 -1.41 25.73 9.30
CA TYR A 232 -0.02 25.31 9.47
C TYR A 232 0.28 24.11 8.59
N ALA A 233 1.54 23.91 8.24
CA ALA A 233 1.97 22.78 7.41
C ALA A 233 1.90 21.47 8.20
N ARG A 234 1.72 20.36 7.50
CA ARG A 234 1.76 19.01 8.05
C ARG A 234 2.88 18.20 7.41
N TYR A 235 3.25 17.11 8.07
CA TYR A 235 3.98 16.04 7.45
C TYR A 235 3.03 14.86 7.21
N ALA A 236 3.20 14.21 6.06
CA ALA A 236 2.61 12.91 5.78
C ALA A 236 3.75 11.89 5.58
N GLU A 237 3.82 10.90 6.46
CA GLU A 237 4.78 9.79 6.37
C GLU A 237 4.12 8.59 5.70
N VAL A 238 4.82 7.99 4.74
CA VAL A 238 4.35 6.80 4.04
C VAL A 238 5.19 5.58 4.43
N ASN A 239 4.60 4.62 5.09
CA ASN A 239 5.24 3.33 5.36
C ASN A 239 4.51 2.25 4.57
N GLY A 240 5.18 1.15 4.22
CA GLY A 240 4.52 0.12 3.44
C GLY A 240 5.51 -0.90 2.92
N VAL A 241 4.98 -1.82 2.12
CA VAL A 241 5.75 -2.84 1.45
C VAL A 241 5.43 -2.80 -0.03
N PHE A 242 6.44 -2.98 -0.87
CA PHE A 242 6.26 -3.35 -2.26
C PHE A 242 6.57 -4.84 -2.46
N GLY A 243 5.57 -5.61 -2.90
CA GLY A 243 5.76 -6.96 -3.39
C GLY A 243 6.16 -6.94 -4.87
N GLY A 244 6.95 -7.89 -5.37
CA GLY A 244 7.23 -7.94 -6.82
C GLY A 244 8.10 -9.11 -7.30
N GLN A 245 8.52 -9.07 -8.57
CA GLN A 245 9.37 -10.13 -9.16
C GLN A 245 10.86 -9.94 -8.91
N ALA A 246 11.53 -10.89 -8.26
CA ALA A 246 12.98 -10.98 -8.39
C ALA A 246 13.26 -11.69 -9.71
N ASN A 247 14.00 -11.03 -10.60
CA ASN A 247 14.64 -11.74 -11.69
C ASN A 247 16.12 -11.92 -11.33
N ALA A 248 16.56 -13.18 -11.22
CA ALA A 248 17.96 -13.50 -10.96
C ALA A 248 18.93 -12.86 -11.98
N THR A 249 18.45 -12.55 -13.20
CA THR A 249 19.25 -11.88 -14.25
C THR A 249 19.11 -10.36 -14.29
N ALA A 250 18.13 -9.79 -13.56
CA ALA A 250 17.89 -8.35 -13.47
C ALA A 250 17.53 -8.01 -12.02
N PRO A 251 18.55 -7.86 -11.14
CA PRO A 251 18.33 -7.69 -9.71
C PRO A 251 17.80 -6.30 -9.35
N PHE A 252 17.68 -5.35 -10.28
CA PHE A 252 17.16 -4.03 -9.95
C PHE A 252 15.71 -3.91 -10.35
N ARG A 253 14.85 -3.61 -9.37
CA ARG A 253 13.49 -3.11 -9.57
C ARG A 253 13.47 -1.64 -9.27
N GLY A 254 13.15 -0.82 -10.27
CA GLY A 254 12.85 0.58 -10.00
C GLY A 254 11.39 0.71 -9.65
N HIS A 255 10.98 0.60 -8.39
CA HIS A 255 9.66 1.07 -7.98
C HIS A 255 9.78 2.53 -7.55
N VAL A 256 8.81 3.37 -7.90
CA VAL A 256 8.75 4.79 -7.56
C VAL A 256 7.39 5.08 -6.94
N LEU A 257 7.40 5.73 -5.79
CA LEU A 257 6.18 6.25 -5.19
C LEU A 257 6.08 7.76 -5.48
N HIS A 258 5.00 8.15 -6.16
CA HIS A 258 4.65 9.55 -6.43
C HIS A 258 3.64 10.04 -5.40
N TYR A 259 3.56 11.36 -5.22
CA TYR A 259 2.57 11.97 -4.35
C TYR A 259 2.03 13.29 -4.89
N LEU A 260 0.81 13.64 -4.47
CA LEU A 260 0.20 14.94 -4.69
C LEU A 260 -0.46 15.41 -3.40
N THR A 261 -0.25 16.68 -3.05
CA THR A 261 -1.03 17.38 -2.02
C THR A 261 -1.85 18.47 -2.67
N GLY A 262 -2.95 18.85 -2.05
CA GLY A 262 -3.77 19.95 -2.54
C GLY A 262 -5.00 20.18 -1.69
N SER A 263 -5.81 21.15 -2.12
CA SER A 263 -7.08 21.51 -1.48
C SER A 263 -8.29 21.13 -2.34
N GLY A 264 -9.44 20.86 -1.71
CA GLY A 264 -10.70 20.55 -2.38
C GLY A 264 -10.94 19.05 -2.57
N THR A 265 -11.56 18.67 -3.68
CA THR A 265 -11.83 17.27 -4.02
C THR A 265 -10.53 16.59 -4.50
N PRO A 266 -10.11 15.46 -3.90
CA PRO A 266 -8.98 14.69 -4.39
C PRO A 266 -9.21 14.25 -5.85
N PRO A 267 -8.14 14.06 -6.64
CA PRO A 267 -8.26 13.43 -7.95
C PRO A 267 -8.89 12.03 -7.78
N THR A 268 -9.93 11.74 -8.56
CA THR A 268 -10.63 10.45 -8.54
C THR A 268 -10.09 9.46 -9.55
N GLU A 269 -9.34 9.94 -10.55
CA GLU A 269 -8.69 9.08 -11.53
C GLU A 269 -7.23 9.50 -11.69
N PRO A 270 -6.31 8.52 -11.78
CA PRO A 270 -4.96 8.80 -12.20
C PRO A 270 -4.98 9.31 -13.64
N ASP A 271 -4.23 10.38 -13.93
CA ASP A 271 -4.01 10.75 -15.33
C ASP A 271 -3.28 9.56 -15.98
N PRO A 272 -3.89 8.86 -16.96
CA PRO A 272 -3.29 7.66 -17.53
C PRO A 272 -1.97 7.97 -18.25
N GLN A 273 -1.65 9.24 -18.50
CA GLN A 273 -0.41 9.69 -19.12
C GLN A 273 0.62 10.25 -18.12
N GLN A 274 0.23 10.55 -16.87
CA GLN A 274 1.14 11.17 -15.89
C GLN A 274 0.85 10.69 -14.46
N PRO A 275 1.88 10.32 -13.68
CA PRO A 275 1.67 9.99 -12.28
C PRO A 275 1.17 11.22 -11.51
N ILE A 276 0.32 10.97 -10.53
CA ILE A 276 -0.19 11.97 -9.59
C ILE A 276 1.02 12.60 -8.87
N GLY A 277 1.27 13.88 -9.17
CA GLY A 277 2.40 14.61 -8.59
C GLY A 277 3.48 15.06 -9.59
N VAL A 278 3.44 14.68 -10.87
CA VAL A 278 4.40 15.25 -11.83
C VAL A 278 3.93 16.63 -12.28
N VAL A 279 4.54 17.69 -11.74
CA VAL A 279 4.44 19.03 -12.33
C VAL A 279 5.34 19.09 -13.56
N VAL A 280 4.79 18.94 -14.76
CA VAL A 280 5.57 19.03 -16.01
C VAL A 280 6.04 20.46 -16.22
N ASN A 281 7.30 20.73 -15.89
CA ASN A 281 8.06 21.85 -16.46
C ASN A 281 9.18 21.28 -17.34
N ASN A 282 8.85 21.13 -18.63
CA ASN A 282 9.72 20.97 -19.81
C ASN A 282 10.88 19.96 -19.79
N ALA A 283 10.71 18.92 -20.61
CA ALA A 283 11.69 18.34 -21.53
C ALA A 283 13.15 18.23 -21.04
N ASN A 284 13.44 17.18 -20.28
CA ASN A 284 14.62 16.32 -20.40
C ASN A 284 14.45 15.12 -19.44
N SER A 285 14.00 13.99 -19.98
CA SER A 285 13.72 12.75 -19.26
C SER A 285 15.02 11.98 -19.00
N GLU A 286 15.70 12.32 -17.92
CA GLU A 286 16.69 11.48 -17.21
C GLU A 286 17.02 12.21 -15.91
N ASN A 287 16.13 12.16 -14.93
CA ASN A 287 16.32 12.54 -13.51
C ASN A 287 15.00 12.24 -12.81
N PHE A 288 15.04 11.55 -11.66
CA PHE A 288 13.86 11.26 -10.84
C PHE A 288 12.97 12.51 -10.72
N PRO A 289 11.64 12.41 -10.94
CA PRO A 289 10.78 13.57 -10.82
C PRO A 289 10.95 14.16 -9.41
N PRO A 290 10.90 15.50 -9.24
CA PRO A 290 11.12 16.17 -7.95
C PRO A 290 10.19 15.72 -6.82
N ASN A 291 9.17 14.91 -7.12
CA ASN A 291 8.14 14.44 -6.21
C ASN A 291 8.13 12.91 -6.02
N SER A 292 9.28 12.23 -6.21
CA SER A 292 9.46 10.85 -5.77
C SER A 292 9.95 10.82 -4.33
N ILE A 293 9.24 10.12 -3.44
CA ILE A 293 9.65 9.96 -2.04
C ILE A 293 10.39 8.64 -1.77
N TRP A 294 10.35 7.70 -2.69
CA TRP A 294 11.01 6.41 -2.51
C TRP A 294 11.34 5.76 -3.84
N VAL A 295 12.52 5.11 -3.89
CA VAL A 295 12.98 4.29 -5.00
C VAL A 295 13.46 2.95 -4.43
N SER A 296 12.94 1.84 -4.92
CA SER A 296 13.43 0.51 -4.51
C SER A 296 14.93 0.37 -4.80
N SER A 297 15.66 -0.18 -3.83
CA SER A 297 17.11 -0.42 -3.93
C SER A 297 17.48 -1.89 -3.71
N LEU A 298 16.54 -2.74 -3.29
CA LEU A 298 16.80 -4.13 -2.96
C LEU A 298 16.25 -4.99 -4.09
N GLY A 299 17.07 -5.83 -4.69
CA GLY A 299 16.60 -6.79 -5.69
C GLY A 299 15.66 -7.88 -5.17
N GLN A 300 15.13 -7.72 -3.97
CA GLN A 300 14.35 -8.70 -3.25
C GLN A 300 12.87 -8.54 -3.54
N GLU A 301 12.11 -9.63 -3.43
CA GLU A 301 10.66 -9.67 -3.72
C GLU A 301 9.80 -8.82 -2.81
N TRP A 302 10.45 -8.32 -1.77
CA TRP A 302 9.89 -7.63 -0.66
C TRP A 302 10.73 -6.39 -0.39
N ASP A 303 10.19 -5.24 -0.77
CA ASP A 303 10.82 -3.95 -0.58
C ASP A 303 10.09 -3.20 0.53
N LEU A 304 10.82 -2.70 1.51
CA LEU A 304 10.26 -1.82 2.53
C LEU A 304 10.35 -0.36 2.05
N ILE A 305 9.29 0.41 2.27
CA ILE A 305 9.34 1.87 2.08
C ILE A 305 10.08 2.45 3.29
N GLU A 306 11.41 2.47 3.19
CA GLU A 306 12.30 3.02 4.22
C GLU A 306 12.59 4.51 3.97
N GLN A 307 13.05 5.20 5.01
CA GLN A 307 13.27 6.64 5.02
C GLN A 307 14.31 7.13 3.99
N PRO A 308 14.18 8.37 3.47
CA PRO A 308 13.16 9.37 3.82
C PRO A 308 11.84 9.15 3.08
N ASN A 309 10.74 9.02 3.82
CA ASN A 309 9.39 8.74 3.30
C ASN A 309 8.37 9.81 3.73
N THR A 310 8.83 11.05 3.92
CA THR A 310 8.05 12.17 4.45
C THR A 310 7.69 13.16 3.34
N ILE A 311 6.41 13.47 3.23
CA ILE A 311 5.83 14.48 2.34
C ILE A 311 5.52 15.73 3.16
N VAL A 312 5.89 16.90 2.66
CA VAL A 312 5.43 18.18 3.21
C VAL A 312 4.05 18.47 2.62
N VAL A 313 3.08 18.71 3.50
CA VAL A 313 1.71 19.10 3.15
C VAL A 313 1.56 20.58 3.50
N ASP A 314 1.29 21.42 2.50
CA ASP A 314 1.27 22.86 2.68
C ASP A 314 0.05 23.32 3.52
N PRO A 315 0.14 24.48 4.20
CA PRO A 315 -1.00 25.07 4.88
C PRO A 315 -2.15 25.29 3.89
N GLY A 316 -3.37 24.90 4.29
CA GLY A 316 -4.55 25.02 3.44
C GLY A 316 -4.93 23.73 2.70
N ASP A 317 -3.97 22.84 2.44
CA ASP A 317 -4.25 21.55 1.80
C ASP A 317 -5.23 20.71 2.64
N THR A 318 -6.03 19.92 1.94
CA THR A 318 -7.08 19.05 2.49
C THR A 318 -6.95 17.60 2.07
N TYR A 319 -5.95 17.26 1.27
CA TYR A 319 -5.65 15.88 0.93
C TYR A 319 -4.16 15.65 0.68
N VAL A 320 -3.77 14.38 0.81
CA VAL A 320 -2.55 13.82 0.26
C VAL A 320 -2.91 12.54 -0.48
N CYS A 321 -2.38 12.39 -1.69
CA CYS A 321 -2.52 11.22 -2.51
C CYS A 321 -1.14 10.62 -2.78
N ILE A 322 -1.07 9.30 -2.85
CA ILE A 322 0.13 8.57 -3.25
C ILE A 322 -0.22 7.58 -4.35
N GLN A 323 0.76 7.27 -5.19
CA GLN A 323 0.58 6.36 -6.32
C GLN A 323 1.87 5.62 -6.62
N GLY A 324 1.76 4.30 -6.77
CA GLY A 324 2.84 3.44 -7.20
C GLY A 324 3.05 3.52 -8.71
N HIS A 325 4.31 3.58 -9.11
CA HIS A 325 4.74 3.41 -10.49
C HIS A 325 5.94 2.49 -10.47
N SER A 326 6.16 1.67 -11.49
CA SER A 326 7.50 1.14 -11.66
C SER A 326 8.16 1.54 -12.96
N THR A 327 9.43 1.80 -12.78
CA THR A 327 10.32 2.42 -13.71
C THR A 327 11.23 1.35 -14.29
N PRO A 328 11.55 1.47 -15.59
CA PRO A 328 12.55 0.62 -16.17
C PRO A 328 13.87 0.81 -15.42
N SER A 329 14.57 -0.29 -15.16
CA SER A 329 15.92 -0.22 -14.62
C SER A 329 16.84 0.45 -15.64
N SER A 330 17.59 1.47 -15.21
CA SER A 330 18.49 2.22 -16.09
C SER A 330 19.48 1.25 -16.75
N GLY A 331 19.49 1.20 -18.09
CA GLY A 331 20.40 0.33 -18.86
C GLY A 331 19.86 -1.07 -19.20
N VAL A 332 18.64 -1.42 -18.80
CA VAL A 332 17.96 -2.63 -19.30
C VAL A 332 17.08 -2.26 -20.49
N PRO A 333 17.21 -2.94 -21.65
CA PRO A 333 16.35 -2.70 -22.80
C PRO A 333 14.86 -2.77 -22.42
N GLN A 334 14.03 -1.87 -22.97
CA GLN A 334 12.58 -1.78 -22.68
C GLN A 334 11.80 -3.09 -22.86
N ASN A 335 12.32 -4.05 -23.63
CA ASN A 335 11.72 -5.37 -23.83
C ASN A 335 12.14 -6.43 -22.79
N GLN A 336 13.01 -6.08 -21.83
CA GLN A 336 13.48 -6.94 -20.74
C GLN A 336 12.98 -6.47 -19.36
N VAL A 337 12.36 -5.30 -19.28
CA VAL A 337 11.75 -4.72 -18.06
C VAL A 337 10.33 -5.23 -17.86
N GLY A 338 10.17 -6.54 -17.79
CA GLY A 338 8.92 -7.20 -17.38
C GLY A 338 8.79 -7.30 -15.87
N MET A 339 9.09 -6.21 -15.14
CA MET A 339 9.02 -6.21 -13.68
C MET A 339 7.73 -5.57 -13.25
N SER A 340 7.03 -6.21 -12.33
CA SER A 340 5.79 -5.74 -11.74
C SER A 340 6.00 -5.58 -10.24
N GLY A 341 5.49 -4.49 -9.68
CA GLY A 341 5.39 -4.28 -8.24
C GLY A 341 3.94 -4.14 -7.83
N ASP A 342 3.66 -4.50 -6.59
CA ASP A 342 2.38 -4.34 -5.93
C ASP A 342 2.62 -3.50 -4.68
N LEU A 343 1.86 -2.43 -4.48
CA LEU A 343 1.91 -1.67 -3.23
C LEU A 343 1.00 -2.39 -2.21
N LEU A 344 1.58 -2.82 -1.09
CA LEU A 344 0.95 -3.73 -0.12
C LEU A 344 0.96 -3.16 1.30
N GLY A 345 -0.21 -3.11 1.93
CA GLY A 345 -0.34 -2.81 3.37
C GLY A 345 0.29 -1.47 3.75
N THR A 346 -0.16 -0.40 3.09
CA THR A 346 0.42 0.94 3.18
C THR A 346 -0.12 1.70 4.37
N VAL A 347 0.73 2.44 5.05
CA VAL A 347 0.37 3.33 6.15
C VAL A 347 0.65 4.76 5.75
N LEU A 348 -0.36 5.60 5.88
CA LEU A 348 -0.23 7.03 5.75
C LEU A 348 -0.46 7.67 7.11
N ARG A 349 0.59 8.29 7.65
CA ARG A 349 0.58 8.94 8.96
C ARG A 349 0.70 10.45 8.78
N ILE A 350 -0.34 11.19 9.13
CA ILE A 350 -0.42 12.64 8.92
C ILE A 350 -0.40 13.36 10.26
N TYR A 351 0.53 14.29 10.45
CA TYR A 351 0.69 15.00 11.71
C TYR A 351 1.17 16.45 11.50
N PRO A 352 0.93 17.37 12.45
CA PRO A 352 1.43 18.74 12.35
C PRO A 352 2.95 18.76 12.16
N GLN A 353 3.45 19.57 11.21
CA GLN A 353 4.85 19.92 11.21
C GLN A 353 5.10 20.66 12.52
N GLN A 354 5.77 20.01 13.47
CA GLN A 354 6.18 20.70 14.68
C GLN A 354 7.01 21.88 14.22
N ASN A 355 6.48 23.09 14.46
CA ASN A 355 7.16 24.32 14.16
C ASN A 355 8.46 24.21 14.95
N GLN A 356 9.56 23.85 14.29
CA GLN A 356 10.85 23.82 14.93
C GLN A 356 11.03 25.27 15.35
N THR A 357 10.77 25.55 16.63
CA THR A 357 11.02 26.88 17.19
C THR A 357 12.41 27.21 16.69
N PRO A 358 12.58 28.27 15.87
CA PRO A 358 13.87 28.56 15.25
C PRO A 358 14.87 28.43 16.37
N THR A 359 15.78 27.46 16.27
CA THR A 359 16.74 27.23 17.35
C THR A 359 17.38 28.59 17.53
N PRO A 360 17.21 29.28 18.67
CA PRO A 360 17.62 30.67 18.78
C PRO A 360 19.05 30.73 18.29
N ASP A 361 19.30 31.52 17.24
CA ASP A 361 20.60 31.58 16.58
C ASP A 361 21.64 31.54 17.68
N THR A 362 22.40 30.45 17.76
CA THR A 362 23.35 30.26 18.85
C THR A 362 24.21 31.50 18.80
N PRO A 363 24.20 32.36 19.85
CA PRO A 363 24.81 33.67 19.76
C PRO A 363 26.23 33.42 19.29
N THR A 364 26.54 33.88 18.08
CA THR A 364 27.85 33.68 17.47
C THR A 364 28.84 34.12 18.54
N PRO A 365 29.74 33.26 19.02
CA PRO A 365 30.57 33.59 20.17
C PRO A 365 31.28 34.89 19.85
N THR A 366 30.85 35.96 20.52
CA THR A 366 31.51 37.25 20.40
C THR A 366 32.92 36.99 20.86
N ASN A 367 33.90 37.16 19.98
CA ASN A 367 35.31 37.01 20.31
C ASN A 367 35.62 37.97 21.46
N THR A 368 35.50 37.49 22.70
CA THR A 368 35.95 38.21 23.87
C THR A 368 37.45 38.38 23.69
N PRO A 369 37.99 39.62 23.68
CA PRO A 369 39.40 39.84 23.45
C PRO A 369 40.19 39.01 24.45
N THR A 370 40.98 38.08 23.91
CA THR A 370 41.86 37.21 24.68
C THR A 370 42.81 38.12 25.45
N ASN A 371 42.72 38.10 26.78
CA ASN A 371 43.67 38.82 27.63
C ASN A 371 45.08 38.39 27.25
N THR A 372 45.89 39.35 26.82
CA THR A 372 47.30 39.20 26.51
C THR A 372 48.00 38.43 27.64
N PRO A 373 48.76 37.36 27.34
CA PRO A 373 49.45 36.59 28.37
C PRO A 373 50.48 37.48 29.06
N THR A 374 50.22 37.83 30.33
CA THR A 374 51.20 38.49 31.19
C THR A 374 52.34 37.52 31.46
N SER A 375 53.57 37.92 31.11
CA SER A 375 54.79 37.15 31.31
C SER A 375 54.92 36.65 32.75
N THR A 376 54.91 35.34 32.94
CA THR A 376 55.13 34.70 34.24
C THR A 376 56.59 34.92 34.67
N PRO A 377 56.86 35.49 35.85
CA PRO A 377 58.22 35.66 36.34
C PRO A 377 58.85 34.30 36.63
N THR A 378 60.00 34.05 36.00
CA THR A 378 60.83 32.86 36.27
C THR A 378 61.42 32.98 37.67
N LEU A 379 61.00 32.12 38.59
CA LEU A 379 61.59 32.04 39.93
C LEU A 379 63.00 31.42 39.84
N PRO A 380 63.98 31.92 40.62
CA PRO A 380 65.32 31.35 40.68
C PRO A 380 65.30 29.93 41.29
N PRO A 381 66.22 29.04 40.87
CA PRO A 381 66.24 27.65 41.30
C PRO A 381 66.62 27.57 42.79
N GLY A 382 65.74 27.04 43.64
CA GLY A 382 66.09 26.76 45.04
C GLY A 382 64.96 26.66 46.07
N VAL A 383 63.69 26.86 45.71
CA VAL A 383 62.58 26.73 46.65
C VAL A 383 61.85 25.40 46.45
N THR A 384 62.03 24.49 47.41
CA THR A 384 61.23 23.27 47.58
C THR A 384 59.77 23.65 47.80
N PRO A 385 58.79 23.05 47.10
CA PRO A 385 57.39 23.37 47.31
C PRO A 385 56.95 22.89 48.70
N THR A 386 56.43 23.80 49.50
CA THR A 386 55.72 23.48 50.75
C THR A 386 54.27 23.11 50.41
N ASP A 387 53.76 22.06 51.06
CA ASP A 387 52.44 21.47 50.85
C ASP A 387 51.29 22.49 50.72
N THR A 388 50.61 22.44 49.57
CA THR A 388 49.38 23.21 49.32
C THR A 388 48.21 22.54 50.05
N PRO A 389 47.43 23.26 50.89
CA PRO A 389 46.28 22.70 51.57
C PRO A 389 45.11 22.42 50.61
N THR A 390 44.51 21.24 50.77
CA THR A 390 43.30 20.78 50.11
C THR A 390 42.13 21.76 50.31
N PRO A 391 41.42 22.20 49.26
CA PRO A 391 40.25 23.06 49.43
C PRO A 391 39.07 22.28 50.03
N PRO A 392 38.19 22.95 50.81
CA PRO A 392 37.01 22.32 51.42
C PRO A 392 35.95 21.97 50.37
N PRO A 393 35.02 21.03 50.66
CA PRO A 393 34.05 20.54 49.70
C PRO A 393 33.12 21.66 49.22
N GLY A 394 33.19 21.96 47.93
CA GLY A 394 32.32 22.93 47.26
C GLY A 394 30.88 22.43 47.21
N VAL A 395 29.97 23.31 47.60
CA VAL A 395 28.52 23.14 47.63
C VAL A 395 27.99 23.00 46.20
N THR A 396 27.29 21.91 45.91
CA THR A 396 26.60 21.69 44.64
C THR A 396 25.41 22.64 44.55
N SER A 397 25.50 23.68 43.71
CA SER A 397 24.35 24.51 43.36
C SER A 397 23.48 23.79 42.33
N THR A 398 22.35 23.25 42.76
CA THR A 398 21.29 22.73 41.89
C THR A 398 20.66 23.89 41.09
N PRO A 399 20.63 23.84 39.75
CA PRO A 399 19.88 24.82 38.96
C PRO A 399 18.38 24.60 39.21
N GLY A 400 17.74 25.57 39.87
CA GLY A 400 16.29 25.61 39.99
C GLY A 400 15.66 25.90 38.63
N ILE A 401 15.10 24.87 38.00
CA ILE A 401 14.25 25.04 36.82
C ILE A 401 12.95 25.69 37.28
N ARG A 402 12.77 26.96 36.92
CA ARG A 402 11.52 27.70 37.12
C ARG A 402 10.52 27.23 36.06
N THR A 403 9.61 26.35 36.44
CA THR A 403 8.46 25.97 35.61
C THR A 403 7.44 27.10 35.64
N THR A 404 7.29 27.79 34.51
CA THR A 404 6.17 28.70 34.26
C THR A 404 4.92 27.83 34.04
N PRO A 405 3.78 28.07 34.73
CA PRO A 405 2.56 27.33 34.47
C PRO A 405 2.08 27.64 33.05
N GLN A 406 2.15 26.66 32.16
CA GLN A 406 1.55 26.73 30.84
C GLN A 406 0.03 26.74 31.02
N ALA A 407 -0.63 27.79 30.54
CA ALA A 407 -2.08 27.89 30.54
C ALA A 407 -2.66 26.68 29.80
N GLY A 408 -3.49 25.89 30.49
CA GLY A 408 -4.16 24.74 29.92
C GLY A 408 -5.02 25.17 28.75
N ILE A 409 -4.62 24.77 27.55
CA ILE A 409 -5.46 24.91 26.35
C ILE A 409 -6.51 23.81 26.48
N GLN A 410 -7.74 24.21 26.76
CA GLN A 410 -8.90 23.32 26.80
C GLN A 410 -9.06 22.70 25.40
N PRO A 411 -9.00 21.36 25.25
CA PRO A 411 -9.17 20.74 23.94
C PRO A 411 -10.56 21.10 23.40
N THR A 412 -10.57 21.65 22.19
CA THR A 412 -11.81 21.87 21.45
C THR A 412 -12.44 20.49 21.22
N PRO A 413 -13.72 20.26 21.58
CA PRO A 413 -14.36 18.97 21.34
C PRO A 413 -14.34 18.69 19.83
N MET A 414 -13.80 17.53 19.46
CA MET A 414 -13.79 17.09 18.07
C MET A 414 -15.22 16.99 17.52
N PRO A 415 -15.42 17.22 16.21
CA PRO A 415 -16.66 16.84 15.55
C PRO A 415 -16.87 15.34 15.70
N THR A 416 -18.03 14.95 16.25
CA THR A 416 -18.48 13.57 16.28
C THR A 416 -18.59 13.06 14.84
N PHE A 417 -17.75 12.09 14.47
CA PHE A 417 -17.90 11.38 13.21
C PHE A 417 -19.20 10.57 13.26
N VAL A 418 -20.16 10.95 12.40
CA VAL A 418 -21.30 10.10 12.09
C VAL A 418 -20.77 9.02 11.15
N PRO A 419 -20.84 7.73 11.51
CA PRO A 419 -20.48 6.67 10.57
C PRO A 419 -21.31 6.87 9.30
N VAL A 420 -20.65 6.91 8.15
CA VAL A 420 -21.33 6.86 6.87
C VAL A 420 -22.03 5.52 6.84
N THR A 421 -23.35 5.53 6.99
CA THR A 421 -24.17 4.36 6.69
C THR A 421 -23.92 4.05 5.22
N GLU A 422 -23.13 3.02 4.95
CA GLU A 422 -22.97 2.49 3.60
C GLU A 422 -24.37 2.30 3.02
N LEU A 423 -24.64 2.94 1.89
CA LEU A 423 -25.79 2.53 1.09
C LEU A 423 -25.58 1.05 0.81
N PRO A 424 -26.56 0.18 1.10
CA PRO A 424 -26.44 -1.22 0.72
C PRO A 424 -26.19 -1.26 -0.78
N GLN A 425 -25.02 -1.75 -1.18
CA GLN A 425 -24.80 -2.19 -2.54
C GLN A 425 -25.85 -3.26 -2.80
N THR A 426 -26.91 -2.90 -3.51
CA THR A 426 -27.92 -3.83 -3.97
C THR A 426 -27.20 -4.85 -4.83
N GLY A 427 -27.05 -6.07 -4.29
CA GLY A 427 -26.40 -7.21 -4.91
C GLY A 427 -27.15 -7.70 -6.14
N GLU A 428 -27.15 -6.92 -7.21
CA GLU A 428 -27.43 -7.41 -8.54
C GLU A 428 -26.19 -8.16 -9.01
N THR A 429 -26.17 -9.46 -8.71
CA THR A 429 -25.18 -10.35 -9.30
C THR A 429 -25.28 -10.29 -10.84
N PRO A 430 -24.18 -10.44 -11.59
CA PRO A 430 -24.20 -10.43 -13.06
C PRO A 430 -25.23 -11.40 -13.66
N LEU A 431 -25.53 -12.48 -12.95
CA LEU A 431 -26.60 -13.45 -13.27
C LEU A 431 -28.00 -12.83 -13.30
N MET A 432 -28.30 -11.85 -12.43
CA MET A 432 -29.62 -11.20 -12.39
C MET A 432 -29.82 -10.27 -13.59
N ARG A 433 -28.77 -9.56 -14.04
CA ARG A 433 -28.82 -8.77 -15.28
C ARG A 433 -29.03 -9.63 -16.52
N GLN A 434 -28.31 -10.75 -16.62
CA GLN A 434 -28.50 -11.70 -17.73
C GLN A 434 -29.91 -12.32 -17.73
N ALA A 435 -30.46 -12.65 -16.56
CA ALA A 435 -31.83 -13.17 -16.45
C ALA A 435 -32.88 -12.15 -16.93
N ILE A 436 -32.72 -10.86 -16.59
CA ILE A 436 -33.64 -9.80 -17.02
C ILE A 436 -33.59 -9.58 -18.54
N VAL A 437 -32.39 -9.54 -19.14
CA VAL A 437 -32.23 -9.38 -20.59
C VAL A 437 -32.80 -10.58 -21.34
N THR A 438 -32.53 -11.79 -20.87
CA THR A 438 -33.03 -13.03 -21.48
C THR A 438 -34.56 -13.08 -21.44
N LEU A 439 -35.17 -12.71 -20.30
CA LEU A 439 -36.62 -12.65 -20.14
C LEU A 439 -37.24 -11.60 -21.08
N GLY A 440 -36.60 -10.42 -21.22
CA GLY A 440 -37.04 -9.37 -22.13
C GLY A 440 -37.10 -9.81 -23.60
N LEU A 441 -36.06 -10.51 -24.08
CA LEU A 441 -36.01 -11.04 -25.45
C LEU A 441 -37.05 -12.13 -25.68
N LEU A 442 -37.29 -12.99 -24.69
CA LEU A 442 -38.28 -14.07 -24.78
C LEU A 442 -39.71 -13.51 -24.88
N ILE A 443 -40.03 -12.47 -24.12
CA ILE A 443 -41.32 -11.76 -24.20
C ILE A 443 -41.49 -11.07 -25.55
N ALA A 444 -40.45 -10.39 -26.06
CA ALA A 444 -40.49 -9.76 -27.38
C ALA A 444 -40.72 -10.78 -28.51
N GLY A 445 -40.02 -11.92 -28.47
CA GLY A 445 -40.20 -13.01 -29.43
C GLY A 445 -41.61 -13.59 -29.43
N LEU A 446 -42.18 -13.87 -28.24
CA LEU A 446 -43.55 -14.35 -28.11
C LEU A 446 -44.59 -13.34 -28.61
N SER A 447 -44.35 -12.05 -28.40
CA SER A 447 -45.25 -10.97 -28.86
C SER A 447 -45.31 -10.90 -30.39
N ILE A 448 -44.17 -11.05 -31.06
CA ILE A 448 -44.10 -11.08 -32.53
C ILE A 448 -44.82 -12.30 -33.09
N LEU A 449 -44.63 -13.48 -32.48
CA LEU A 449 -45.33 -14.71 -32.89
C LEU A 449 -46.85 -14.60 -32.67
N GLY A 450 -47.29 -14.00 -31.55
CA GLY A 450 -48.70 -13.77 -31.27
C GLY A 450 -49.36 -12.83 -32.28
N LEU A 451 -48.74 -11.68 -32.58
CA LEU A 451 -49.24 -10.71 -33.55
C LEU A 451 -49.23 -11.27 -34.97
N GLY A 452 -48.17 -11.98 -35.36
CA GLY A 452 -48.08 -12.66 -36.66
C GLY A 452 -49.14 -13.74 -36.83
N GLY A 453 -49.38 -14.56 -35.79
CA GLY A 453 -50.41 -15.59 -35.79
C GLY A 453 -51.84 -15.01 -35.86
N PHE A 454 -52.10 -13.91 -35.17
CA PHE A 454 -53.39 -13.23 -35.21
C PHE A 454 -53.69 -12.64 -36.60
N ALA A 455 -52.72 -11.94 -37.19
CA ALA A 455 -52.86 -11.39 -38.54
C ALA A 455 -53.09 -12.49 -39.59
N LEU A 456 -52.41 -13.63 -39.46
CA LEU A 456 -52.59 -14.79 -40.35
C LEU A 456 -53.98 -15.41 -40.19
N ARG A 457 -54.46 -15.61 -38.96
CA ARG A 457 -55.79 -16.15 -38.68
C ARG A 457 -56.91 -15.25 -39.20
N HIS A 458 -56.74 -13.93 -39.08
CA HIS A 458 -57.68 -12.97 -39.63
C HIS A 458 -57.72 -13.01 -41.17
N ARG A 459 -56.55 -13.19 -41.81
CA ARG A 459 -56.45 -13.30 -43.27
C ARG A 459 -57.00 -14.61 -43.83
N LEU A 460 -56.97 -15.70 -43.07
CA LEU A 460 -57.55 -17.00 -43.46
C LEU A 460 -59.06 -17.09 -43.24
N ARG A 461 -59.66 -16.15 -42.51
CA ARG A 461 -61.12 -16.06 -42.29
C ARG A 461 -61.83 -15.13 -43.27
N ARG A 462 -61.08 -14.38 -44.09
CA ARG A 462 -61.59 -13.69 -45.27
C ARG A 462 -61.28 -14.53 -46.49
#